data_AF-A0A2W5F3U3-F1
#
_entry.id   AF-A0A2W5F3U3-F1
#
_cell.length_a   1.000
_cell.length_b   1.000
_cell.length_c   1.000
_cell.angle_alpha   90.00
_cell.angle_beta   90.00
_cell.angle_gamma   90.00
#
_symmetry.space_group_name_H-M   'P 1'
#
loop_
_entity.id
_entity.type
_entity.pdbx_description
1 polymer ?
#
loop_
_entity_poly.entity_id
_entity_poly.type
_entity_poly.pdbx_seq_one_letter_code
_entity_poly.pdbx_strand_id
1 'polypeptide(L)'
;FFKKVYPTKEIKTEAEFKADIKKELENYFAQQASGQIHDQIFHELTDHTKLEFPSEFLKRWLTVQNQGKKTAEEIEKEVPQFENQLQWSIISNKLSQENDVKVEPEDLKDFARQQLYGYLGGQMDLSGDTTWMDDYVNKMMQDKKFVEQSYGQVMASKLFQKLEGQVSAKDEKISEEDFAKKLQEHHHHH
;
A
#
# COMPACT_ATOMS: atom_id res chain seq x y z
N PHE A 1 1.30 19.27 31.01
CA PHE A 1 0.11 18.81 30.26
C PHE A 1 0.52 18.34 28.87
N PHE A 2 1.08 19.20 28.00
CA PHE A 2 1.47 18.84 26.62
C PHE A 2 2.44 17.65 26.51
N LYS A 3 3.47 17.57 27.37
CA LYS A 3 4.39 16.40 27.44
C LYS A 3 3.71 15.05 27.73
N LYS A 4 2.47 15.02 28.22
CA LYS A 4 1.73 13.75 28.41
C LYS A 4 1.13 13.23 27.10
N VAL A 5 0.82 14.13 26.17
CA VAL A 5 0.24 13.80 24.85
C VAL A 5 1.35 13.68 23.81
N TYR A 6 2.34 14.56 23.86
CA TYR A 6 3.53 14.53 23.02
C TYR A 6 4.80 14.47 23.88
N PRO A 7 5.25 13.28 24.29
CA PRO A 7 6.41 13.12 25.15
C PRO A 7 7.71 13.62 24.52
N THR A 8 7.81 13.52 23.19
CA THR A 8 9.00 13.83 22.39
C THR A 8 9.00 15.23 21.78
N LYS A 9 7.86 15.95 21.78
CA LYS A 9 7.76 17.30 21.21
C LYS A 9 7.87 18.37 22.29
N GLU A 10 8.68 19.40 22.05
CA GLU A 10 8.80 20.55 22.95
C GLU A 10 7.71 21.60 22.66
N ILE A 11 6.48 21.30 23.09
CA ILE A 11 5.33 22.21 22.93
C ILE A 11 5.22 23.13 24.15
N LYS A 12 5.35 24.44 23.94
CA LYS A 12 5.39 25.47 24.99
C LYS A 12 4.07 26.20 25.15
N THR A 13 3.23 26.22 24.11
CA THR A 13 1.98 26.97 24.08
C THR A 13 0.79 26.13 23.61
N GLU A 14 -0.43 26.55 23.96
CA GLU A 14 -1.66 25.95 23.44
C GLU A 14 -1.79 26.14 21.92
N ALA A 15 -1.29 27.26 21.39
CA ALA A 15 -1.29 27.53 19.96
C ALA A 15 -0.42 26.51 19.18
N GLU A 16 0.79 26.21 19.68
CA GLU A 16 1.66 25.17 19.12
C GLU A 16 1.02 23.79 19.22
N PHE A 17 0.35 23.48 20.34
CA PHE A 17 -0.36 22.22 20.51
C PHE A 17 -1.48 22.03 19.48
N LYS A 18 -2.31 23.06 19.26
CA LYS A 18 -3.37 23.02 18.25
C LYS A 18 -2.82 22.92 16.83
N ALA A 19 -1.71 23.59 16.52
CA ALA A 19 -1.07 23.52 15.22
C ALA A 19 -0.55 22.10 14.92
N ASP A 20 0.06 21.43 15.91
CA ASP A 20 0.54 20.06 15.76
C ASP A 20 -0.60 19.06 15.54
N ILE A 21 -1.67 19.15 16.35
CA ILE A 21 -2.87 18.31 16.15
C ILE A 21 -3.46 18.55 14.76
N LYS A 22 -3.56 19.81 14.34
CA LYS A 22 -4.09 20.15 13.01
C LYS A 22 -3.25 19.50 11.91
N LYS A 23 -1.93 19.59 11.99
CA LYS A 23 -1.01 18.98 11.03
C LYS A 23 -1.13 17.45 11.00
N GLU A 24 -1.29 16.83 12.16
CA GLU A 24 -1.50 15.37 12.26
C GLU A 24 -2.82 14.96 11.60
N LEU A 25 -3.91 15.69 11.85
CA LEU A 25 -5.19 15.45 11.20
C LEU A 25 -5.12 15.69 9.69
N GLU A 26 -4.48 16.78 9.25
CA GLU A 26 -4.27 17.07 7.82
C GLU A 26 -3.51 15.93 7.12
N ASN A 27 -2.43 15.45 7.72
CA ASN A 27 -1.66 14.33 7.19
C ASN A 27 -2.49 13.04 7.15
N TYR A 28 -3.25 12.76 8.22
CA TYR A 28 -4.12 11.60 8.29
C TYR A 28 -5.16 11.62 7.17
N PHE A 29 -5.91 12.71 7.02
CA PHE A 29 -6.94 12.82 5.97
C PHE A 29 -6.33 12.87 4.56
N ALA A 30 -5.15 13.47 4.38
CA ALA A 30 -4.45 13.45 3.10
C ALA A 30 -4.07 12.02 2.67
N GLN A 31 -3.58 11.20 3.61
CA GLN A 31 -3.29 9.79 3.32
C GLN A 31 -4.55 8.99 2.97
N GLN A 32 -5.65 9.22 3.69
CA GLN A 32 -6.92 8.56 3.39
C GLN A 32 -7.47 8.97 2.02
N ALA A 33 -7.39 10.26 1.67
CA ALA A 33 -7.83 10.77 0.38
C ALA A 33 -6.98 10.21 -0.78
N SER A 34 -5.66 10.16 -0.60
CA SER A 34 -4.74 9.55 -1.58
C SER A 34 -5.05 8.07 -1.79
N GLY A 35 -5.27 7.30 -0.71
CA GLY A 35 -5.71 5.90 -0.80
C GLY A 35 -7.00 5.73 -1.59
N GLN A 36 -8.00 6.58 -1.34
CA GLN A 36 -9.25 6.56 -2.08
C GLN A 36 -9.07 6.89 -3.58
N ILE A 37 -8.11 7.74 -3.95
CA ILE A 37 -7.74 8.01 -5.34
C ILE A 37 -7.08 6.77 -5.96
N HIS A 38 -6.17 6.12 -5.22
CA HIS A 38 -5.50 4.90 -5.70
C HIS A 38 -6.51 3.78 -5.97
N ASP A 39 -7.49 3.60 -5.09
CA ASP A 39 -8.57 2.64 -5.27
C ASP A 39 -9.42 2.96 -6.51
N GLN A 40 -9.76 4.24 -6.73
CA GLN A 40 -10.47 4.66 -7.93
C GLN A 40 -9.65 4.43 -9.20
N ILE A 41 -8.35 4.70 -9.17
CA ILE A 41 -7.44 4.40 -10.29
C ILE A 41 -7.43 2.90 -10.57
N PHE A 42 -7.33 2.07 -9.53
CA PHE A 42 -7.36 0.62 -9.66
C PHE A 42 -8.64 0.16 -10.37
N HIS A 43 -9.81 0.54 -9.85
CA HIS A 43 -11.10 0.16 -10.42
C HIS A 43 -11.29 0.69 -11.84
N GLU A 44 -10.94 1.95 -12.10
CA GLU A 44 -11.06 2.53 -13.43
C GLU A 44 -10.25 1.73 -14.45
N LEU A 45 -9.01 1.33 -14.09
CA LEU A 45 -8.14 0.54 -14.95
C LEU A 45 -8.64 -0.90 -15.11
N THR A 46 -9.08 -1.57 -14.04
CA THR A 46 -9.52 -2.97 -14.11
C THR A 46 -10.87 -3.12 -14.80
N ASP A 47 -11.82 -2.23 -14.52
CA ASP A 47 -13.20 -2.40 -14.97
C ASP A 47 -13.34 -2.01 -16.45
N HIS A 48 -12.49 -1.10 -16.95
CA HIS A 48 -12.50 -0.66 -18.34
C HIS A 48 -11.48 -1.37 -19.24
N THR A 49 -10.55 -2.15 -18.67
CA THR A 49 -9.60 -2.95 -19.45
C THR A 49 -10.04 -4.41 -19.48
N LYS A 50 -10.71 -4.82 -20.56
CA LYS A 50 -11.10 -6.23 -20.73
C LYS A 50 -9.92 -7.03 -21.29
N LEU A 51 -9.43 -7.99 -20.50
CA LEU A 51 -8.46 -8.99 -20.94
C LEU A 51 -9.14 -10.35 -21.03
N GLU A 52 -8.90 -11.07 -22.12
CA GLU A 52 -9.37 -12.45 -22.28
C GLU A 52 -8.28 -13.41 -21.79
N PHE A 53 -8.61 -14.21 -20.77
CA PHE A 53 -7.70 -15.22 -20.25
C PHE A 53 -8.09 -16.62 -20.71
N PRO A 54 -7.10 -17.51 -20.91
CA PRO A 54 -7.38 -18.91 -21.23
C PRO A 54 -7.80 -19.67 -19.95
N SER A 55 -9.06 -19.52 -19.51
CA SER A 55 -9.54 -20.04 -18.22
C SER A 55 -9.31 -21.55 -18.04
N GLU A 56 -9.41 -22.35 -19.12
CA GLU A 56 -9.11 -23.79 -19.09
C GLU A 56 -7.63 -24.09 -18.77
N PHE A 57 -6.71 -23.28 -19.31
CA PHE A 57 -5.30 -23.40 -18.98
C PHE A 57 -5.04 -22.98 -17.54
N LEU A 58 -5.64 -21.88 -17.09
CA LEU A 58 -5.50 -21.39 -15.73
C LEU A 58 -6.02 -22.38 -14.70
N LYS A 59 -7.19 -23.00 -14.94
CA LYS A 59 -7.72 -24.09 -14.12
C LYS A 59 -6.73 -25.24 -13.99
N ARG A 60 -6.20 -25.75 -15.11
CA ARG A 60 -5.21 -26.84 -15.11
C ARG A 60 -3.94 -26.45 -14.37
N TRP A 61 -3.46 -25.24 -14.60
CA TRP A 61 -2.27 -24.71 -13.95
C TRP A 61 -2.44 -24.61 -12.42
N LEU A 62 -3.58 -24.08 -11.94
CA LEU A 62 -3.91 -24.01 -10.51
C LEU A 62 -4.01 -25.41 -9.88
N THR A 63 -4.56 -26.40 -10.57
CA THR A 63 -4.60 -27.78 -10.09
C THR A 63 -3.20 -28.36 -9.89
N VAL A 64 -2.30 -28.14 -10.85
CA VAL A 64 -0.90 -28.60 -10.75
C VAL A 64 -0.16 -27.88 -9.62
N GLN A 65 -0.31 -26.56 -9.53
CA GLN A 65 0.33 -25.75 -8.48
C GLN A 65 -0.14 -26.14 -7.07
N ASN A 66 -1.43 -26.43 -6.91
CA ASN A 66 -1.98 -26.85 -5.63
C ASN A 66 -1.59 -28.30 -5.25
N GLN A 67 -0.94 -29.07 -6.14
CA GLN A 67 -0.49 -30.44 -5.87
C GLN A 67 -1.59 -31.35 -5.29
N GLY A 68 -2.85 -31.15 -5.71
CA GLY A 68 -4.01 -31.89 -5.20
C GLY A 68 -4.46 -31.52 -3.78
N LYS A 69 -3.97 -30.42 -3.19
CA LYS A 69 -4.41 -29.92 -1.88
C LYS A 69 -5.82 -29.36 -1.86
N LYS A 70 -6.32 -28.93 -3.03
CA LYS A 70 -7.65 -28.36 -3.23
C LYS A 70 -8.44 -29.24 -4.19
N THR A 71 -9.75 -29.32 -3.95
CA THR A 71 -10.72 -29.97 -4.84
C THR A 71 -10.90 -29.17 -6.12
N ALA A 72 -11.44 -29.80 -7.16
CA ALA A 72 -11.75 -29.12 -8.41
C ALA A 72 -12.74 -27.96 -8.20
N GLU A 73 -13.75 -28.14 -7.34
CA GLU A 73 -14.74 -27.10 -7.02
C GLU A 73 -14.13 -25.89 -6.31
N GLU A 74 -13.15 -26.09 -5.42
CA GLU A 74 -12.42 -25.01 -4.77
C GLU A 74 -11.58 -24.24 -5.77
N ILE A 75 -10.92 -24.93 -6.69
CA ILE A 75 -10.12 -24.30 -7.76
C ILE A 75 -11.01 -23.48 -8.69
N GLU A 76 -12.18 -23.99 -9.07
CA GLU A 76 -13.11 -23.23 -9.92
C GLU A 76 -13.58 -21.93 -9.27
N LYS A 77 -13.75 -21.90 -7.96
CA LYS A 77 -14.09 -20.68 -7.20
C LYS A 77 -12.94 -19.68 -7.13
N GLU A 78 -11.69 -20.15 -7.22
CA GLU A 78 -10.49 -19.30 -7.15
C GLU A 78 -10.08 -18.71 -8.51
N VAL A 79 -10.51 -19.32 -9.62
CA VAL A 79 -10.13 -18.89 -10.98
C VAL A 79 -10.49 -17.42 -11.23
N PRO A 80 -11.69 -16.90 -10.92
CA PRO A 80 -12.01 -15.49 -11.15
C PRO A 80 -11.11 -14.54 -10.35
N GLN A 81 -10.81 -14.87 -9.10
CA GLN A 81 -9.92 -14.06 -8.27
C GLN A 81 -8.49 -14.06 -8.83
N PHE A 82 -8.02 -15.22 -9.30
CA PHE A 82 -6.72 -15.35 -9.93
C PHE A 82 -6.63 -14.59 -11.25
N GLU A 83 -7.69 -14.63 -12.08
CA GLU A 83 -7.79 -13.84 -13.31
C GLU A 83 -7.73 -12.33 -13.03
N ASN A 84 -8.44 -11.85 -12.00
CA ASN A 84 -8.37 -10.44 -11.57
C ASN A 84 -6.96 -10.05 -11.10
N GLN A 85 -6.29 -10.90 -10.33
CA GLN A 85 -4.91 -10.66 -9.90
C GLN A 85 -3.94 -10.64 -11.08
N LEU A 86 -4.12 -11.56 -12.04
CA LEU A 86 -3.31 -11.63 -13.25
C LEU A 86 -3.52 -10.40 -14.14
N GLN A 87 -4.77 -9.95 -14.28
CA GLN A 87 -5.11 -8.73 -14.99
C GLN A 87 -4.43 -7.52 -14.38
N TRP A 88 -4.52 -7.34 -13.06
CA TRP A 88 -3.84 -6.25 -12.37
C TRP A 88 -2.32 -6.33 -12.54
N SER A 89 -1.74 -7.51 -12.44
CA SER A 89 -0.30 -7.72 -12.67
C SER A 89 0.11 -7.28 -14.07
N ILE A 90 -0.66 -7.61 -15.11
CA ILE A 90 -0.36 -7.21 -16.50
C ILE A 90 -0.48 -5.69 -16.67
N ILE A 91 -1.55 -5.08 -16.15
CA ILE A 91 -1.79 -3.64 -16.23
C ILE A 91 -0.68 -2.88 -15.51
N SER A 92 -0.42 -3.23 -14.25
CA SER A 92 0.60 -2.56 -13.43
C SER A 92 2.00 -2.70 -14.00
N ASN A 93 2.37 -3.85 -14.58
CA ASN A 93 3.64 -4.03 -15.27
C ASN A 93 3.77 -3.11 -16.48
N LYS A 94 2.72 -3.02 -17.32
CA LYS A 94 2.71 -2.14 -18.48
C LYS A 94 2.84 -0.67 -18.07
N LEU A 95 2.03 -0.23 -17.11
CA LEU A 95 2.07 1.16 -16.63
C LEU A 95 3.39 1.50 -15.96
N SER A 96 3.99 0.57 -15.22
CA SER A 96 5.32 0.77 -14.62
C SER A 96 6.39 1.00 -15.68
N GLN A 97 6.35 0.25 -16.79
CA GLN A 97 7.28 0.45 -17.92
C GLN A 97 7.04 1.80 -18.61
N GLU A 98 5.78 2.15 -18.91
CA GLU A 98 5.43 3.40 -19.58
C GLU A 98 5.77 4.65 -18.75
N ASN A 99 5.74 4.52 -17.42
CA ASN A 99 6.00 5.62 -16.49
C ASN A 99 7.42 5.63 -15.91
N ASP A 100 8.29 4.74 -16.39
CA ASP A 100 9.66 4.52 -15.89
C ASP A 100 9.73 4.32 -14.36
N VAL A 101 8.75 3.58 -13.82
CA VAL A 101 8.72 3.25 -12.39
C VAL A 101 9.72 2.12 -12.13
N LYS A 102 10.74 2.44 -11.34
CA LYS A 102 11.80 1.51 -10.93
C LYS A 102 11.88 1.45 -9.42
N VAL A 103 12.13 0.26 -8.90
CA VAL A 103 12.43 0.05 -7.48
C VAL A 103 13.95 -0.02 -7.35
N GLU A 104 14.49 0.98 -6.66
CA GLU A 104 15.90 1.08 -6.34
C GLU A 104 16.19 0.36 -5.02
N PRO A 105 17.43 -0.09 -4.79
CA PRO A 105 17.80 -0.72 -3.52
C PRO A 105 17.53 0.14 -2.28
N GLU A 106 17.60 1.47 -2.42
CA GLU A 106 17.29 2.37 -1.32
C GLU A 106 15.81 2.42 -0.99
N ASP A 107 14.92 2.31 -1.99
CA ASP A 107 13.47 2.25 -1.74
C ASP A 107 13.11 1.03 -0.87
N LEU A 108 13.78 -0.10 -1.09
CA LEU A 108 13.58 -1.32 -0.31
C LEU A 108 14.10 -1.19 1.12
N LYS A 109 15.22 -0.50 1.31
CA LYS A 109 15.74 -0.21 2.66
C LYS A 109 14.83 0.74 3.41
N ASP A 110 14.34 1.78 2.75
CA ASP A 110 13.40 2.72 3.35
C ASP A 110 12.09 2.03 3.71
N PHE A 111 11.59 1.14 2.85
CA PHE A 111 10.45 0.29 3.17
C PHE A 111 10.72 -0.59 4.41
N ALA A 112 11.90 -1.23 4.50
CA ALA A 112 12.28 -2.02 5.66
C ALA A 112 12.35 -1.17 6.96
N ARG A 113 12.90 0.04 6.88
CA ARG A 113 12.92 1.01 7.99
C ARG A 113 11.50 1.37 8.42
N GLN A 114 10.63 1.70 7.47
CA GLN A 114 9.23 2.04 7.75
C GLN A 114 8.47 0.89 8.43
N GLN A 115 8.66 -0.35 7.96
CA GLN A 115 8.10 -1.55 8.60
C GLN A 115 8.60 -1.71 10.04
N LEU A 116 9.90 -1.52 10.26
CA LEU A 116 10.50 -1.55 11.59
C LEU A 116 9.91 -0.46 12.49
N TYR A 117 9.77 0.77 12.01
CA TYR A 117 9.14 1.86 12.76
C TYR A 117 7.68 1.54 13.14
N GLY A 118 6.92 0.95 12.20
CA GLY A 118 5.55 0.50 12.44
C GLY A 118 5.47 -0.57 13.52
N TYR A 119 6.36 -1.58 13.47
CA TYR A 119 6.42 -2.65 14.47
C TYR A 119 6.75 -2.11 15.88
N LEU A 120 7.58 -1.09 15.97
CA LEU A 120 7.99 -0.47 17.23
C LEU A 120 7.00 0.58 17.74
N GLY A 121 5.84 0.73 17.09
CA GLY A 121 4.75 1.59 17.53
C GLY A 121 4.99 3.09 17.36
N GLY A 122 5.91 3.50 16.48
CA GLY A 122 6.10 4.91 16.08
C GLY A 122 6.55 5.89 17.18
N GLN A 123 6.69 5.45 18.43
CA GLN A 123 7.04 6.27 19.60
C GLN A 123 8.45 6.01 20.14
N MET A 124 9.27 5.24 19.40
CA MET A 124 10.65 5.02 19.82
C MET A 124 11.44 6.32 19.83
N ASP A 125 12.14 6.53 20.94
CA ASP A 125 13.08 7.63 21.09
C ASP A 125 14.32 7.37 20.21
N LEU A 126 14.36 8.02 19.05
CA LEU A 126 15.48 7.94 18.10
C LEU A 126 16.66 8.84 18.49
N SER A 127 16.67 9.40 19.71
CA SER A 127 17.80 10.21 20.20
C SER A 127 19.01 9.37 20.65
N GLY A 128 18.86 8.03 20.73
CA GLY A 128 19.92 7.09 21.08
C GLY A 128 20.68 6.51 19.87
N ASP A 129 21.44 5.44 20.11
CA ASP A 129 22.16 4.71 19.06
C ASP A 129 21.18 3.97 18.14
N THR A 130 21.11 4.39 16.88
CA THR A 130 20.25 3.80 15.83
C THR A 130 20.98 2.82 14.93
N THR A 131 22.26 2.50 15.19
CA THR A 131 23.06 1.62 14.33
C THR A 131 22.47 0.21 14.20
N TRP A 132 21.83 -0.30 15.26
CA TRP A 132 21.12 -1.58 15.24
C TRP A 132 19.96 -1.61 14.22
N MET A 133 19.38 -0.45 13.89
CA MET A 133 18.31 -0.35 12.89
C MET A 133 18.87 -0.60 11.49
N ASP A 134 20.04 -0.05 11.19
CA ASP A 134 20.72 -0.29 9.91
C ASP A 134 21.16 -1.76 9.79
N ASP A 135 21.65 -2.37 10.87
CA ASP A 135 21.97 -3.80 10.89
C ASP A 135 20.73 -4.68 10.65
N TYR A 136 19.59 -4.32 11.25
CA TYR A 136 18.32 -4.99 11.00
C TYR A 136 17.91 -4.87 9.52
N VAL A 137 17.94 -3.65 8.97
CA VAL A 137 17.61 -3.41 7.56
C VAL A 137 18.52 -4.21 6.64
N ASN A 138 19.83 -4.21 6.89
CA ASN A 138 20.79 -4.98 6.11
C ASN A 138 20.49 -6.49 6.15
N LYS A 139 20.09 -7.02 7.31
CA LYS A 139 19.67 -8.42 7.44
C LYS A 139 18.39 -8.70 6.65
N MET A 140 17.41 -7.81 6.68
CA MET A 140 16.18 -7.95 5.89
C MET A 140 16.48 -7.92 4.38
N MET A 141 17.40 -7.07 3.93
CA MET A 141 17.84 -7.02 2.53
C MET A 141 18.57 -8.29 2.06
N GLN A 142 19.07 -9.11 2.97
CA GLN A 142 19.65 -10.44 2.64
C GLN A 142 18.58 -11.54 2.57
N ASP A 143 17.40 -11.31 3.14
CA ASP A 143 16.27 -12.23 3.04
C ASP A 143 15.60 -12.08 1.67
N LYS A 144 15.87 -13.05 0.79
CA LYS A 144 15.30 -13.09 -0.56
C LYS A 144 13.77 -13.00 -0.57
N LYS A 145 13.10 -13.66 0.40
CA LYS A 145 11.63 -13.64 0.47
C LYS A 145 11.13 -12.25 0.82
N PHE A 146 11.79 -11.58 1.77
CA PHE A 146 11.47 -10.20 2.10
C PHE A 146 11.67 -9.30 0.89
N VAL A 147 12.83 -9.36 0.23
CA VAL A 147 13.12 -8.52 -0.96
C VAL A 147 12.08 -8.72 -2.07
N GLU A 148 11.72 -9.97 -2.38
CA GLU A 148 10.70 -10.26 -3.40
C GLU A 148 9.32 -9.70 -3.03
N GLN A 149 8.90 -9.84 -1.77
CA GLN A 149 7.61 -9.32 -1.30
C GLN A 149 7.59 -7.79 -1.25
N SER A 150 8.65 -7.19 -0.71
CA SER A 150 8.81 -5.73 -0.62
C SER A 150 8.88 -5.08 -2.00
N TYR A 151 9.56 -5.71 -2.97
CA TYR A 151 9.63 -5.18 -4.32
C TYR A 151 8.24 -4.96 -4.93
N GLY A 152 7.34 -5.93 -4.81
CA GLY A 152 5.98 -5.80 -5.32
C GLY A 152 5.20 -4.66 -4.67
N GLN A 153 5.31 -4.53 -3.34
CA GLN A 153 4.61 -3.46 -2.60
C GLN A 153 5.17 -2.07 -2.92
N VAL A 154 6.50 -1.94 -2.95
CA VAL A 154 7.17 -0.67 -3.27
C VAL A 154 6.89 -0.27 -4.71
N MET A 155 6.92 -1.23 -5.66
CA MET A 155 6.56 -0.98 -7.05
C MET A 155 5.13 -0.45 -7.17
N ALA A 156 4.17 -1.13 -6.52
CA ALA A 156 2.77 -0.72 -6.53
C ALA A 156 2.57 0.69 -5.94
N SER A 157 3.19 0.96 -4.78
CA SER A 157 3.12 2.28 -4.14
C SER A 157 3.69 3.40 -5.03
N LYS A 158 4.87 3.19 -5.62
CA LYS A 158 5.48 4.16 -6.54
C LYS A 158 4.65 4.37 -7.80
N LEU A 159 4.07 3.29 -8.33
CA LEU A 159 3.18 3.37 -9.48
C LEU A 159 1.95 4.22 -9.17
N PHE A 160 1.23 3.94 -8.08
CA PHE A 160 0.06 4.71 -7.70
C PHE A 160 0.38 6.17 -7.41
N GLN A 161 1.49 6.46 -6.73
CA GLN A 161 1.95 7.83 -6.52
C GLN A 161 2.21 8.56 -7.84
N LYS A 162 2.75 7.86 -8.84
CA LYS A 162 2.99 8.42 -10.18
C LYS A 162 1.69 8.68 -10.94
N LEU A 163 0.73 7.74 -10.86
CA LEU A 163 -0.58 7.84 -11.50
C LEU A 163 -1.48 8.89 -10.84
N GLU A 164 -1.41 9.04 -9.51
CA GLU A 164 -2.12 10.09 -8.77
C GLU A 164 -1.78 11.49 -9.30
N GLY A 165 -0.50 11.71 -9.67
CA GLY A 165 -0.07 12.96 -10.30
C GLY A 165 -0.52 13.16 -11.76
N GLN A 166 -1.11 12.15 -12.40
CA GLN A 166 -1.59 12.19 -13.78
C GLN A 166 -3.11 12.27 -13.88
N VAL A 167 -3.82 11.90 -12.82
CA VAL A 167 -5.28 11.99 -12.80
C VAL A 167 -5.74 13.38 -12.40
N SER A 168 -6.90 13.79 -12.92
CA SER A 168 -7.55 15.03 -12.50
C SER A 168 -8.48 14.73 -11.32
N ALA A 169 -7.98 14.87 -10.11
CA ALA A 169 -8.82 14.80 -8.92
C ALA A 169 -9.83 15.96 -8.90
N LYS A 170 -11.07 15.66 -8.51
CA LYS A 170 -12.12 16.66 -8.32
C LYS A 170 -12.36 16.86 -6.84
N ASP A 171 -12.15 18.09 -6.37
CA ASP A 171 -12.42 18.44 -4.97
C ASP A 171 -13.92 18.34 -4.67
N GLU A 172 -14.24 17.58 -3.62
CA GLU A 172 -15.58 17.39 -3.12
C GLU A 172 -15.62 17.70 -1.62
N LYS A 173 -16.53 18.57 -1.21
CA LYS A 173 -16.75 18.86 0.21
C LYS A 173 -17.58 17.73 0.80
N ILE A 174 -16.98 16.95 1.67
CA ILE A 174 -17.60 15.80 2.35
C ILE A 174 -17.50 15.95 3.88
N SER A 175 -18.46 15.37 4.60
CA SER A 175 -18.39 15.27 6.06
C SER A 175 -17.43 14.15 6.48
N GLU A 176 -16.92 14.19 7.71
CA GLU A 176 -16.07 13.11 8.24
C GLU A 176 -16.81 11.76 8.25
N GLU A 177 -18.08 11.75 8.65
CA GLU A 177 -18.90 10.54 8.69
C GLU A 177 -19.13 9.94 7.30
N ASP A 178 -19.42 10.78 6.31
CA ASP A 178 -19.68 10.30 4.95
C ASP A 178 -18.38 9.87 4.27
N PHE A 179 -17.26 10.52 4.59
CA PHE A 179 -15.94 10.07 4.12
C PHE A 179 -15.58 8.70 4.72
N ALA A 180 -15.81 8.51 6.02
CA ALA A 180 -15.60 7.22 6.67
C ALA A 180 -16.47 6.11 6.07
N LYS A 181 -17.74 6.39 5.75
CA LYS A 181 -18.61 5.44 5.04
C LYS A 181 -18.10 5.10 3.66
N LYS A 182 -17.67 6.10 2.88
CA LYS A 182 -17.11 5.90 1.54
C LYS A 182 -15.92 4.95 1.58
N LEU A 183 -15.00 5.16 2.53
CA LEU A 183 -13.87 4.25 2.75
C LEU A 183 -14.34 2.83 3.13
N GLN A 184 -15.32 2.69 4.03
CA GLN A 184 -15.83 1.39 4.48
C GLN A 184 -16.57 0.60 3.39
N GLU A 185 -17.40 1.26 2.58
CA GLU A 185 -18.14 0.61 1.50
C GLU A 185 -17.20 -0.04 0.48
N HIS A 186 -16.02 0.57 0.22
CA HIS A 186 -15.00 0.00 -0.65
C HIS A 186 -14.29 -1.23 -0.06
N HIS A 187 -14.07 -1.30 1.26
CA HIS A 187 -13.47 -2.49 1.91
C HIS A 187 -14.35 -3.75 1.82
N HIS A 188 -15.66 -3.62 1.59
CA HIS A 188 -16.59 -4.75 1.53
C HIS A 188 -16.72 -5.38 0.13
N HIS A 189 -16.14 -4.75 -0.91
CA HIS A 189 -16.20 -5.23 -2.30
C HIS A 189 -14.93 -5.92 -2.81
N HIS A 190 -13.91 -6.07 -1.95
CA HIS A 190 -12.65 -6.78 -2.24
C HIS A 190 -12.61 -8.21 -1.70
#